data_AF-A0A2S6YYW4-F1
#
_entry.id   AF-A0A2S6YYW4-F1
#
_cell.length_a   1.000
_cell.length_b   1.000
_cell.length_c   1.000
_cell.angle_alpha   90.00
_cell.angle_beta   90.00
_cell.angle_gamma   90.00
#
_symmetry.space_group_name_H-M   'P 1'
#
loop_
_entity.id
_entity.type
_entity.pdbx_description
1 polymer ?
#
loop_
_entity_poly.entity_id
_entity_poly.type
_entity_poly.pdbx_seq_one_letter_code
_entity_poly.pdbx_strand_id
1 'polypeptide(L)'
;KQTRRERLLAEMDQVVPWKDLLALIAPHYPKSGHPGRQPYPLETMLRIHFLQQWYALSDPGAEEALYDTASMRRFARIGGLDEVPDETTILNFRRLLETHDLARTLFNRVNAHLSR
;
A
#
# COMPACT_ATOMS: atom_id res chain seq x y z
N LYS A 1 -5.45 -9.56 23.67
CA LYS A 1 -4.10 -8.98 23.85
C LYS A 1 -3.58 -8.63 22.46
N GLN A 2 -3.31 -7.35 22.17
CA GLN A 2 -2.84 -6.90 20.85
C GLN A 2 -1.45 -7.47 20.54
N THR A 3 -1.26 -7.99 19.33
CA THR A 3 0.01 -8.56 18.86
C THR A 3 1.04 -7.46 18.58
N ARG A 4 2.33 -7.83 18.53
CA ARG A 4 3.42 -6.90 18.15
C ARG A 4 3.19 -6.30 16.76
N ARG A 5 2.71 -7.12 15.81
CA ARG A 5 2.37 -6.70 14.45
C ARG A 5 1.28 -5.64 14.44
N GLU A 6 0.18 -5.88 15.14
CA GLU A 6 -0.95 -4.93 15.20
C GLU A 6 -0.55 -3.60 15.82
N ARG A 7 0.32 -3.60 16.84
CA ARG A 7 0.87 -2.36 17.40
C ARG A 7 1.71 -1.60 16.39
N LEU A 8 2.62 -2.27 15.70
CA LEU A 8 3.46 -1.65 14.68
C LEU A 8 2.60 -1.06 13.55
N LEU A 9 1.63 -1.82 13.03
CA LEU A 9 0.75 -1.34 11.96
C LEU A 9 -0.09 -0.14 12.41
N ALA A 10 -0.56 -0.13 13.66
CA ALA A 10 -1.29 1.02 14.22
C ALA A 10 -0.39 2.26 14.36
N GLU A 11 0.85 2.10 14.82
CA GLU A 11 1.83 3.17 14.90
C GLU A 11 2.16 3.73 13.51
N MET A 12 2.48 2.85 12.57
CA MET A 12 2.76 3.22 11.19
C MET A 12 1.58 3.94 10.52
N ASP A 13 0.34 3.55 10.83
CA ASP A 13 -0.85 4.25 10.34
C ASP A 13 -0.89 5.72 10.76
N GLN A 14 -0.32 6.05 11.94
CA GLN A 14 -0.29 7.41 12.48
C GLN A 14 0.92 8.21 11.99
N VAL A 15 2.11 7.59 11.88
CA VAL A 15 3.36 8.33 11.60
C VAL A 15 3.65 8.51 10.11
N VAL A 16 3.08 7.69 9.23
CA VAL A 16 3.27 7.84 7.79
C VAL A 16 2.38 8.99 7.27
N PRO A 17 2.93 9.95 6.50
CA PRO A 17 2.17 11.09 5.99
C PRO A 17 1.32 10.70 4.76
N TRP A 18 0.34 9.81 4.94
CA TRP A 18 -0.43 9.21 3.84
C TRP A 18 -0.98 10.22 2.84
N LYS A 19 -1.59 11.32 3.32
CA LYS A 19 -2.18 12.35 2.45
C LYS A 19 -1.16 12.95 1.47
N ASP A 20 0.04 13.26 1.96
CA ASP A 20 1.12 13.82 1.15
C ASP A 20 1.62 12.81 0.11
N LEU A 21 1.78 11.54 0.51
CA LEU A 21 2.22 10.48 -0.38
C LEU A 21 1.18 10.19 -1.48
N LEU A 22 -0.10 10.17 -1.12
CA LEU A 22 -1.19 9.99 -2.08
C LEU A 22 -1.21 11.12 -3.10
N ALA A 23 -1.01 12.37 -2.68
CA ALA A 23 -0.97 13.52 -3.58
C ALA A 23 0.16 13.44 -4.62
N LEU A 24 1.28 12.82 -4.28
CA LEU A 24 2.40 12.60 -5.23
C LEU A 24 2.08 11.54 -6.29
N ILE A 25 1.28 10.53 -5.95
CA ILE A 25 0.99 9.39 -6.85
C ILE A 25 -0.29 9.64 -7.66
N ALA A 26 -1.26 10.37 -7.10
CA ALA A 26 -2.57 10.61 -7.71
C ALA A 26 -2.56 11.10 -9.17
N PRO A 27 -1.61 11.96 -9.62
CA PRO A 27 -1.54 12.37 -11.02
C PRO A 27 -1.26 11.23 -12.01
N HIS A 28 -0.62 10.16 -11.55
CA HIS A 28 -0.19 9.01 -12.36
C HIS A 28 -1.12 7.81 -12.24
N TYR A 29 -1.99 7.79 -11.22
CA TYR A 29 -2.83 6.64 -10.93
C TYR A 29 -4.06 6.59 -11.87
N PRO A 30 -4.41 5.41 -12.42
CA PRO A 30 -5.55 5.28 -13.30
C PRO A 30 -6.85 5.67 -12.60
N LYS A 31 -7.64 6.55 -13.24
CA LYS A 31 -8.94 7.02 -12.72
C LYS A 31 -10.10 6.10 -13.11
N SER A 32 -9.90 5.27 -14.13
CA SER A 32 -10.89 4.33 -14.65
C SER A 32 -10.19 3.10 -15.22
N GLY A 33 -10.78 1.94 -15.01
CA GLY A 33 -10.31 0.67 -15.57
C GLY A 33 -11.23 0.14 -16.66
N HIS A 34 -11.00 -1.10 -17.07
CA HIS A 34 -11.87 -1.78 -18.04
C HIS A 34 -13.25 -2.10 -17.42
N PRO A 35 -14.30 -2.28 -18.24
CA PRO A 35 -15.58 -2.80 -17.75
C PRO A 35 -15.37 -4.07 -16.92
N GLY A 36 -15.83 -4.08 -15.68
CA GLY A 36 -15.67 -5.21 -14.75
C GLY A 36 -14.35 -5.26 -13.96
N ARG A 37 -13.35 -4.42 -14.28
CA ARG A 37 -12.09 -4.36 -13.52
C ARG A 37 -11.66 -2.91 -13.31
N GLN A 38 -12.21 -2.29 -12.28
CA GLN A 38 -11.82 -0.95 -11.86
C GLN A 38 -10.53 -0.99 -11.02
N PRO A 39 -9.71 0.07 -11.06
CA PRO A 39 -8.55 0.17 -10.19
C PRO A 39 -8.98 0.13 -8.72
N TYR A 40 -8.17 -0.52 -7.89
CA TYR A 40 -8.33 -0.45 -6.45
C TYR A 40 -8.14 1.00 -5.94
N PRO A 41 -8.65 1.34 -4.75
CA PRO A 41 -8.32 2.62 -4.15
C PRO A 41 -6.80 2.82 -4.05
N LEU A 42 -6.32 3.99 -4.47
CA LEU A 42 -4.89 4.32 -4.43
C LEU A 42 -4.30 4.14 -3.02
N GLU A 43 -5.05 4.52 -1.98
CA GLU A 43 -4.63 4.34 -0.59
C GLU A 43 -4.41 2.88 -0.24
N THR A 44 -5.28 1.97 -0.70
CA THR A 44 -5.12 0.53 -0.51
C THR A 44 -3.82 0.05 -1.15
N MET A 45 -3.57 0.39 -2.41
CA MET A 45 -2.35 -0.03 -3.10
C MET A 45 -1.07 0.53 -2.46
N LEU A 46 -1.10 1.80 -2.03
CA LEU A 46 0.03 2.40 -1.34
C LEU A 46 0.33 1.70 -0.01
N ARG A 47 -0.70 1.35 0.78
CA ARG A 47 -0.53 0.63 2.04
C ARG A 47 0.02 -0.77 1.83
N ILE A 48 -0.43 -1.48 0.79
CA ILE A 48 0.11 -2.78 0.40
C ILE A 48 1.59 -2.66 0.04
N HIS A 49 1.96 -1.63 -0.73
CA HIS A 49 3.37 -1.38 -1.05
C HIS A 49 4.23 -1.16 0.20
N PHE A 50 3.73 -0.43 1.20
CA PHE A 50 4.44 -0.26 2.47
C PHE A 50 4.54 -1.57 3.27
N LEU A 51 3.51 -2.42 3.25
CA LEU A 51 3.58 -3.76 3.83
C LEU A 51 4.66 -4.61 3.15
N GLN A 52 4.79 -4.53 1.82
CA GLN A 52 5.88 -5.19 1.09
C GLN A 52 7.25 -4.75 1.60
N GLN A 53 7.46 -3.44 1.81
CA GLN A 53 8.75 -2.92 2.31
C GLN A 53 9.02 -3.34 3.76
N TRP A 54 8.05 -3.22 4.66
CA TRP A 54 8.27 -3.48 6.09
C TRP A 54 8.43 -4.97 6.43
N TYR A 55 7.79 -5.85 5.66
CA TYR A 55 7.80 -7.29 5.90
C TYR A 55 8.58 -8.07 4.82
N ALA A 56 9.28 -7.36 3.92
CA ALA A 56 10.04 -7.94 2.81
C ALA A 56 9.21 -8.91 1.95
N LEU A 57 7.95 -8.55 1.67
CA LEU A 57 7.03 -9.39 0.89
C LEU A 57 7.26 -9.17 -0.61
N SER A 58 7.27 -10.27 -1.36
CA SER A 58 7.16 -10.23 -2.82
C SER A 58 5.74 -9.82 -3.25
N ASP A 59 5.51 -9.62 -4.55
CA ASP A 59 4.16 -9.37 -5.08
C ASP A 59 3.18 -10.53 -4.73
N PRO A 60 3.50 -11.83 -4.94
CA PRO A 60 2.62 -12.91 -4.50
C PRO A 60 2.59 -13.10 -2.97
N GLY A 61 3.70 -12.84 -2.28
CA GLY A 61 3.73 -12.91 -0.82
C GLY A 61 2.86 -11.84 -0.14
N ALA A 62 2.67 -10.69 -0.79
CA ALA A 62 1.76 -9.65 -0.33
C ALA A 62 0.29 -10.06 -0.50
N GLU A 63 -0.06 -10.67 -1.62
CA GLU A 63 -1.38 -11.25 -1.84
C GLU A 63 -1.71 -12.30 -0.75
N GLU A 64 -0.84 -13.29 -0.56
CA GLU A 64 -1.00 -14.34 0.45
C GLU A 64 -1.15 -13.74 1.86
N ALA A 65 -0.29 -12.79 2.22
CA ALA A 65 -0.35 -12.13 3.53
C ALA A 65 -1.67 -11.38 3.78
N LEU A 66 -2.28 -10.80 2.74
CA LEU A 66 -3.57 -10.10 2.85
C LEU A 66 -4.76 -11.07 2.98
N TYR A 67 -4.63 -12.31 2.47
CA TYR A 67 -5.59 -13.38 2.74
C TYR A 67 -5.45 -13.93 4.16
N ASP A 68 -4.23 -14.21 4.60
CA ASP A 68 -3.98 -14.94 5.85
C ASP A 68 -3.98 -14.06 7.10
N THR A 69 -3.57 -12.79 6.96
CA THR A 69 -3.36 -11.90 8.10
C THR A 69 -4.38 -10.76 8.12
N ALA A 70 -5.45 -10.95 8.91
CA ALA A 70 -6.52 -9.97 9.07
C ALA A 70 -6.07 -8.56 9.48
N SER A 71 -4.97 -8.43 10.23
CA SER A 71 -4.43 -7.11 10.61
C SER A 71 -3.75 -6.38 9.46
N MET A 72 -3.08 -7.09 8.54
CA MET A 72 -2.51 -6.52 7.32
C MET A 72 -3.60 -6.13 6.35
N ARG A 73 -4.61 -6.99 6.18
CA ARG A 73 -5.82 -6.69 5.38
C ARG A 73 -6.53 -5.42 5.86
N ARG A 74 -6.75 -5.32 7.18
CA ARG A 74 -7.33 -4.12 7.80
C ARG A 74 -6.45 -2.89 7.62
N PHE A 75 -5.14 -3.04 7.78
CA PHE A 75 -4.18 -1.95 7.57
C PHE A 75 -4.23 -1.42 6.14
N ALA A 76 -4.40 -2.30 5.14
CA ALA A 76 -4.57 -1.96 3.73
C ALA A 76 -5.97 -1.40 3.38
N ARG A 77 -6.84 -1.19 4.38
CA ARG A 77 -8.23 -0.71 4.20
C ARG A 77 -9.10 -1.64 3.34
N ILE A 78 -8.79 -2.94 3.30
CA ILE A 78 -9.61 -3.94 2.63
C ILE A 78 -10.67 -4.46 3.62
N GLY A 79 -11.94 -4.20 3.31
CA GLY A 79 -13.08 -4.54 4.16
C GLY A 79 -13.52 -6.00 4.03
N GLY A 80 -14.36 -6.42 4.99
CA GLY A 80 -15.04 -7.73 5.09
C GLY A 80 -14.75 -8.74 3.98
N LEU A 81 -15.61 -8.77 2.96
CA LEU A 81 -15.58 -9.70 1.82
C LEU A 81 -14.95 -9.09 0.55
N ASP A 82 -14.32 -7.92 0.65
CA ASP A 82 -13.72 -7.26 -0.52
C ASP A 82 -12.60 -8.15 -1.12
N GLU A 83 -12.45 -8.14 -2.44
CA GLU A 83 -11.41 -8.92 -3.09
C GLU A 83 -10.03 -8.35 -2.77
N VAL A 84 -9.04 -9.22 -2.53
CA VAL A 84 -7.65 -8.81 -2.35
C VAL A 84 -7.03 -8.56 -3.74
N PRO A 85 -6.24 -7.49 -3.93
CA PRO A 85 -5.47 -7.32 -5.15
C PRO A 85 -4.57 -8.53 -5.41
N ASP A 86 -4.74 -9.17 -6.57
CA ASP A 86 -3.85 -10.25 -7.00
C ASP A 86 -2.40 -9.76 -7.22
N GLU A 87 -1.45 -10.70 -7.27
CA GLU A 87 -0.03 -10.46 -7.54
C GLU A 87 0.17 -9.50 -8.72
N THR A 88 -0.58 -9.70 -9.80
CA THR A 88 -0.42 -8.89 -11.02
C THR A 88 -0.83 -7.44 -10.82
N THR A 89 -1.84 -7.20 -9.99
CA THR A 89 -2.33 -5.88 -9.63
C THR A 89 -1.32 -5.16 -8.73
N ILE A 90 -0.72 -5.88 -7.78
CA ILE A 90 0.36 -5.37 -6.93
C ILE A 90 1.60 -5.03 -7.76
N LEU A 91 2.01 -5.93 -8.66
CA LEU A 91 3.10 -5.72 -9.60
C LEU A 91 2.89 -4.47 -10.48
N ASN A 92 1.69 -4.29 -11.02
CA ASN A 92 1.37 -3.13 -11.86
C ASN A 92 1.49 -1.81 -11.09
N PHE A 93 1.11 -1.79 -9.81
CA PHE A 93 1.30 -0.62 -8.96
C PHE A 93 2.78 -0.34 -8.71
N ARG A 94 3.59 -1.37 -8.43
CA ARG A 94 5.03 -1.21 -8.24
C ARG A 94 5.70 -0.66 -9.51
N ARG A 95 5.35 -1.19 -10.69
CA ARG A 95 5.81 -0.67 -11.99
C ARG A 95 5.41 0.78 -12.23
N LEU A 96 4.21 1.18 -11.81
CA LEU A 96 3.77 2.58 -11.88
C LEU A 96 4.70 3.47 -11.04
N LEU A 97 5.03 3.06 -9.82
CA LEU A 97 5.95 3.82 -8.97
C LEU A 97 7.37 3.90 -9.58
N GLU A 98 7.86 2.81 -10.15
CA GLU A 98 9.17 2.74 -10.81
C GLU A 98 9.23 3.63 -12.06
N THR A 99 8.20 3.55 -12.92
CA THR A 99 8.11 4.30 -14.19
C THR A 99 8.17 5.81 -13.98
N HIS A 100 7.66 6.28 -12.85
CA HIS A 100 7.59 7.70 -12.50
C HIS A 100 8.63 8.13 -11.44
N ASP A 101 9.61 7.28 -11.10
CA ASP A 101 10.62 7.51 -10.06
C ASP A 101 10.02 7.96 -8.70
N LEU A 102 8.83 7.43 -8.39
CA LEU A 102 8.08 7.79 -7.20
C LEU A 102 8.63 7.08 -5.97
N ALA A 103 9.22 5.89 -6.09
CA ALA A 103 9.75 5.15 -4.94
C ALA A 103 10.76 5.99 -4.13
N ARG A 104 11.73 6.62 -4.80
CA ARG A 104 12.71 7.52 -4.18
C ARG A 104 12.05 8.76 -3.59
N THR A 105 11.11 9.35 -4.33
CA THR A 105 10.40 10.57 -3.92
C THR A 105 9.58 10.33 -2.65
N LEU A 106 8.87 9.21 -2.57
CA LEU A 106 8.08 8.80 -1.40
C LEU A 106 8.99 8.56 -0.19
N PHE A 107 10.09 7.82 -0.37
CA PHE A 107 11.06 7.56 0.70
C PHE A 107 11.62 8.86 1.29
N ASN A 108 12.05 9.80 0.42
CA ASN A 108 12.56 11.10 0.85
C ASN A 108 11.49 11.91 1.60
N ARG A 109 10.23 11.87 1.14
CA ARG A 109 9.12 12.56 1.81
C ARG A 109 8.85 11.99 3.20
N VAL A 110 8.85 10.67 3.36
CA VAL A 110 8.69 10.02 4.67
C VAL A 110 9.83 10.43 5.61
N ASN A 111 11.08 10.34 5.16
CA ASN A 111 12.23 10.72 6.01
C ASN A 111 12.18 12.19 6.43
N ALA A 112 11.85 13.10 5.51
CA ALA A 112 11.72 14.52 5.82
C ALA A 112 10.55 14.84 6.76
N HIS A 113 9.54 13.97 6.83
CA HIS A 113 8.44 14.08 7.80
C HIS A 113 8.87 13.60 9.18
N LEU A 114 9.60 12.48 9.25
CA LEU A 114 10.06 11.87 10.50
C LEU A 114 11.24 12.61 11.15
N SER A 115 11.97 13.45 10.40
CA SER A 115 13.08 14.24 10.92
C SER A 115 12.68 15.60 11.51
N ARG A 116 11.37 15.85 11.66
CA ARG A 116 10.80 17.07 12.28
C ARG A 116 10.43 16.80 13.72
#